data_AF-A0A529MHC1-F1
#
_entry.id   AF-A0A529MHC1-F1
#
_cell.length_a   1.000
_cell.length_b   1.000
_cell.length_c   1.000
_cell.angle_alpha   90.00
_cell.angle_beta   90.00
_cell.angle_gamma   90.00
#
_symmetry.space_group_name_H-M   'P 1'
#
loop_
_entity.id
_entity.type
_entity.pdbx_description
1 polymer ?
#
loop_
_entity_poly.entity_id
_entity_poly.type
_entity_poly.pdbx_seq_one_letter_code
_entity_poly.pdbx_strand_id
1 'polypeptide(L)'
;AIVNIASVVAYGVAVGGIYSGTKAYVVNFTEALQSEVAGTEVRAQVVLPGPIRTEFWDVSGISLDRINQDWVMTADDLVDAALAGFAQGETVTAPGLADPAGLDTYL
;
A
#
# COMPACT_ATOMS: atom_id res chain seq x y z
N ALA A 1 -17.46 -3.59 0.49
CA ALA A 1 -16.01 -3.83 0.33
C ALA A 1 -15.26 -2.74 1.08
N ILE A 2 -14.10 -3.06 1.65
CA ILE A 2 -13.22 -2.14 2.36
C ILE A 2 -11.86 -2.21 1.68
N VAL A 3 -11.33 -1.08 1.25
CA VAL A 3 -10.00 -0.99 0.63
C VAL A 3 -9.21 0.03 1.43
N ASN A 4 -8.21 -0.45 2.17
CA ASN A 4 -7.38 0.38 3.02
C ASN A 4 -6.06 0.71 2.33
N ILE A 5 -5.62 1.97 2.44
CA ILE A 5 -4.37 2.44 1.83
C ILE A 5 -3.26 2.47 2.88
N ALA A 6 -2.37 1.48 2.80
CA ALA A 6 -1.15 1.40 3.58
C ALA A 6 0.00 2.11 2.81
N SER A 7 1.16 1.47 2.74
CA SER A 7 2.32 1.87 1.93
C SER A 7 3.34 0.74 1.97
N VAL A 8 4.16 0.62 0.93
CA VAL A 8 5.30 -0.32 0.89
C VAL A 8 6.29 -0.10 2.05
N VAL A 9 6.30 1.11 2.62
CA VAL A 9 7.17 1.46 3.75
C VAL A 9 6.65 0.94 5.10
N ALA A 10 5.49 0.26 5.13
CA ALA A 10 5.04 -0.50 6.30
C ALA A 10 6.08 -1.55 6.74
N TYR A 11 6.92 -2.01 5.81
CA TYR A 11 7.96 -3.01 6.03
C TYR A 11 9.38 -2.44 6.01
N GLY A 12 9.51 -1.11 6.00
CA GLY A 12 10.81 -0.42 5.93
C GLY A 12 10.89 0.80 6.85
N VAL A 13 12.10 1.24 7.16
CA VAL A 13 12.34 2.36 8.11
C VAL A 13 12.75 3.68 7.44
N ALA A 14 12.75 3.73 6.10
CA ALA A 14 13.37 4.80 5.31
C ALA A 14 12.68 6.19 5.42
N VAL A 15 11.41 6.25 5.83
CA VAL A 15 10.60 7.50 5.91
C VAL A 15 10.26 7.91 7.35
N GLY A 16 10.91 7.30 8.33
CA GLY A 16 10.71 7.58 9.75
C GLY A 16 9.70 6.64 10.44
N GLY A 17 9.96 6.34 11.70
CA GLY A 17 9.27 5.27 12.44
C GLY A 17 7.78 5.52 12.69
N ILE A 18 7.35 6.79 12.81
CA ILE A 18 5.93 7.12 13.03
C ILE A 18 5.12 6.78 11.76
N TYR A 19 5.53 7.31 10.61
CA TYR A 19 4.81 7.07 9.36
C TYR A 19 4.81 5.58 9.02
N SER A 20 5.98 4.93 9.02
CA SER A 20 6.10 3.48 8.79
C SER A 20 5.22 2.69 9.76
N GLY A 21 5.29 2.96 11.08
CA GLY A 21 4.49 2.27 12.09
C GLY A 21 2.98 2.44 11.90
N THR A 22 2.51 3.64 11.52
CA THR A 22 1.09 3.83 11.20
C THR A 22 0.65 3.04 9.96
N LYS A 23 1.52 2.89 8.96
CA LYS A 23 1.22 2.08 7.77
C LYS A 23 1.27 0.59 8.06
N ALA A 24 2.19 0.14 8.90
CA ALA A 24 2.21 -1.23 9.43
C ALA A 24 0.95 -1.55 10.24
N TYR A 25 0.43 -0.61 11.02
CA TYR A 25 -0.85 -0.77 11.70
C TYR A 25 -1.99 -1.02 10.70
N VAL A 26 -2.07 -0.24 9.62
CA VAL A 26 -3.12 -0.42 8.59
C VAL A 26 -3.06 -1.80 7.95
N VAL A 27 -1.86 -2.32 7.66
CA VAL A 27 -1.67 -3.69 7.17
C VAL A 27 -2.24 -4.70 8.16
N ASN A 28 -1.72 -4.72 9.39
CA ASN A 28 -2.14 -5.68 10.41
C ASN A 28 -3.64 -5.61 10.72
N PHE A 29 -4.19 -4.39 10.80
CA PHE A 29 -5.62 -4.17 11.00
C PHE A 29 -6.45 -4.77 9.86
N THR A 30 -6.01 -4.60 8.62
CA THR A 30 -6.75 -5.10 7.46
C THR A 30 -6.70 -6.62 7.36
N GLU A 31 -5.56 -7.24 7.66
CA GLU A 31 -5.42 -8.70 7.72
C GLU A 31 -6.24 -9.34 8.85
N ALA A 32 -6.24 -8.71 10.03
CA ALA A 32 -7.13 -9.11 11.12
C ALA A 32 -8.60 -9.02 10.69
N LEU A 33 -8.98 -7.91 10.05
CA LEU A 33 -10.33 -7.71 9.54
C LEU A 33 -10.71 -8.77 8.50
N GLN A 34 -9.81 -9.15 7.59
CA GLN A 34 -10.04 -10.22 6.61
C GLN A 34 -10.39 -11.54 7.29
N SER A 35 -9.69 -11.87 8.38
CA SER A 35 -9.94 -13.07 9.19
C SER A 35 -11.26 -12.98 9.96
N GLU A 36 -11.58 -11.82 10.53
CA GLU A 36 -12.82 -11.58 11.28
C GLU A 36 -14.08 -11.64 10.41
N VAL A 37 -13.99 -11.19 9.16
CA VAL A 37 -15.12 -11.19 8.22
C VAL A 37 -15.16 -12.41 7.31
N ALA A 38 -14.25 -13.38 7.50
CA ALA A 38 -14.20 -14.60 6.72
C ALA A 38 -15.54 -15.36 6.79
N GLY A 39 -16.05 -15.77 5.62
CA GLY A 39 -17.36 -16.43 5.50
C GLY A 39 -18.57 -15.48 5.43
N THR A 40 -18.35 -14.16 5.46
CA THR A 40 -19.38 -13.16 5.17
C THR A 40 -19.27 -12.64 3.73
N GLU A 41 -20.20 -11.77 3.32
CA GLU A 41 -20.11 -11.07 2.02
C GLU A 41 -19.17 -9.85 2.04
N VAL A 42 -18.59 -9.52 3.21
CA VAL A 42 -17.64 -8.41 3.34
C VAL A 42 -16.26 -8.85 2.86
N ARG A 43 -15.67 -8.05 1.97
CA ARG A 43 -14.28 -8.21 1.50
C ARG A 43 -13.44 -7.03 1.95
N ALA A 44 -12.24 -7.30 2.43
CA ALA A 44 -11.26 -6.31 2.84
C ALA A 44 -9.95 -6.52 2.06
N GLN A 45 -9.34 -5.43 1.58
CA GLN A 45 -8.08 -5.43 0.85
C GLN A 45 -7.17 -4.35 1.44
N VAL A 46 -5.87 -4.64 1.55
CA VAL A 46 -4.85 -3.62 1.81
C VAL A 46 -4.06 -3.35 0.54
N VAL A 47 -3.93 -2.08 0.21
CA VAL A 47 -3.11 -1.60 -0.90
C VAL A 47 -1.82 -0.99 -0.34
N LEU A 48 -0.68 -1.37 -0.89
CA LEU A 48 0.63 -0.86 -0.51
C LEU A 48 1.24 -0.07 -1.68
N PRO A 49 0.91 1.22 -1.81
CA PRO A 49 1.52 2.06 -2.82
C PRO A 49 3.01 2.30 -2.54
N GLY A 50 3.80 2.30 -3.61
CA GLY A 50 5.10 2.95 -3.67
C GLY A 50 5.00 4.48 -3.68
N PRO A 51 5.98 5.19 -4.25
CA PRO A 51 5.92 6.63 -4.43
C PRO A 51 4.82 7.05 -5.42
N ILE A 52 3.84 7.84 -4.96
CA ILE A 52 2.73 8.30 -5.82
C ILE A 52 2.78 9.81 -5.98
N ARG A 53 2.64 10.29 -7.21
CA ARG A 53 2.62 11.72 -7.55
C ARG A 53 1.34 12.38 -7.01
N THR A 54 1.42 12.89 -5.80
CA THR A 54 0.36 13.58 -5.06
C THR A 54 0.93 14.74 -4.25
N GLU A 55 0.07 15.51 -3.60
CA GLU A 55 0.42 16.62 -2.69
C GLU A 55 1.10 16.14 -1.40
N PHE A 56 1.16 14.83 -1.14
CA PHE A 56 1.83 14.25 0.04
C PHE A 56 3.28 14.73 0.17
N TRP A 57 3.98 14.85 -0.95
CA TRP A 57 5.40 15.24 -0.99
C TRP A 57 5.60 16.68 -0.51
N ASP A 58 4.70 17.59 -0.90
CA ASP A 58 4.74 18.99 -0.47
C ASP A 58 4.54 19.12 1.04
N VAL A 59 3.64 18.33 1.62
CA VAL A 59 3.36 18.30 3.06
C VAL A 59 4.50 17.63 3.85
N SER A 60 5.12 16.60 3.28
CA SER A 60 6.21 15.85 3.93
C SER A 60 7.52 16.65 4.02
N GLY A 61 7.68 17.71 3.22
CA GLY A 61 8.94 18.43 3.06
C GLY A 61 10.00 17.67 2.25
N ILE A 62 9.65 16.53 1.65
CA ILE A 62 10.51 15.73 0.78
C ILE A 62 10.14 16.04 -0.68
N SER A 63 11.11 16.51 -1.47
CA SER A 63 10.91 16.70 -2.92
C SER A 63 10.80 15.34 -3.62
N LEU A 64 9.70 15.15 -4.36
CA LEU A 64 9.45 13.97 -5.18
C LEU A 64 10.56 13.75 -6.24
N ASP A 65 11.23 14.80 -6.70
CA ASP A 65 12.32 14.72 -7.68
C ASP A 65 13.55 13.99 -7.13
N ARG A 66 13.65 13.82 -5.79
CA ARG A 66 14.72 13.05 -5.14
C ARG A 66 14.44 11.55 -5.10
N ILE A 67 13.24 11.13 -5.48
CA ILE A 67 12.85 9.73 -5.57
C ILE A 67 13.24 9.22 -6.97
N ASN A 68 13.60 7.94 -7.06
CA ASN A 68 13.79 7.31 -8.36
C ASN A 68 12.48 7.41 -9.16
N GLN A 69 12.50 8.14 -10.27
CA GLN A 69 11.30 8.41 -11.07
C GLN A 69 10.73 7.15 -11.72
N ASP A 70 11.54 6.10 -11.89
CA ASP A 70 11.07 4.79 -12.36
C ASP A 70 10.13 4.09 -11.35
N TRP A 71 10.14 4.53 -10.09
CA TRP A 71 9.24 4.02 -9.05
C TRP A 71 7.99 4.88 -8.87
N VAL A 72 7.95 6.07 -9.48
CA VAL A 72 6.88 7.05 -9.25
C VAL A 72 5.70 6.74 -10.16
N MET A 73 4.54 6.52 -9.55
CA MET A 73 3.27 6.22 -10.24
C MET A 73 2.28 7.38 -10.08
N THR A 74 1.28 7.48 -10.97
CA THR A 74 0.16 8.43 -10.81
C THR A 74 -0.88 7.90 -9.82
N ALA A 75 -1.75 8.78 -9.30
CA ALA A 75 -2.85 8.33 -8.46
C ALA A 75 -3.88 7.48 -9.23
N ASP A 76 -4.10 7.78 -10.51
CA ASP A 76 -5.03 7.03 -11.36
C ASP A 76 -4.52 5.60 -11.60
N ASP A 77 -3.25 5.44 -11.98
CA ASP A 77 -2.63 4.12 -12.17
C ASP A 77 -2.66 3.27 -10.89
N LEU A 78 -2.48 3.91 -9.72
CA LEU A 78 -2.60 3.25 -8.43
C LEU A 78 -4.00 2.69 -8.22
N VAL A 79 -5.03 3.51 -8.47
CA VAL A 79 -6.43 3.13 -8.27
C VAL A 79 -6.81 2.02 -9.25
N ASP A 80 -6.41 2.12 -10.50
CA ASP A 80 -6.64 1.09 -11.51
C ASP A 80 -6.03 -0.25 -11.10
N ALA A 81 -4.77 -0.24 -10.65
CA ALA A 81 -4.09 -1.44 -10.16
C ALA A 81 -4.77 -2.03 -8.91
N ALA A 82 -5.14 -1.18 -7.94
CA ALA A 82 -5.83 -1.61 -6.72
C ALA A 82 -7.17 -2.28 -7.01
N LEU A 83 -7.98 -1.68 -7.88
CA LEU A 83 -9.29 -2.20 -8.27
C LEU A 83 -9.18 -3.45 -9.14
N ALA A 84 -8.18 -3.53 -10.02
CA ALA A 84 -7.89 -4.73 -10.79
C ALA A 84 -7.49 -5.90 -9.89
N GLY A 85 -6.61 -5.68 -8.90
CA GLY A 85 -6.25 -6.69 -7.90
C GLY A 85 -7.47 -7.11 -7.06
N PHE A 86 -8.28 -6.15 -6.62
CA PHE A 86 -9.50 -6.43 -5.86
C PHE A 86 -10.51 -7.28 -6.64
N ALA A 87 -10.67 -7.00 -7.93
CA ALA A 87 -11.53 -7.78 -8.82
C ALA A 87 -11.02 -9.22 -9.02
N GLN A 88 -9.70 -9.43 -8.97
CA GLN A 88 -9.06 -10.74 -9.03
C GLN A 88 -9.05 -11.49 -7.69
N GLY A 89 -9.49 -10.84 -6.61
CA GLY A 89 -9.55 -11.43 -5.27
C GLY A 89 -8.29 -11.27 -4.46
N GLU A 90 -7.37 -10.39 -4.85
CA GLU A 90 -6.20 -10.04 -4.04
C GLU A 90 -6.63 -9.44 -2.70
N THR A 91 -6.14 -10.01 -1.62
CA THR A 91 -6.27 -9.48 -0.25
C THR A 91 -5.20 -8.42 0.04
N VAL A 92 -4.08 -8.50 -0.67
CA VAL A 92 -2.96 -7.56 -0.63
C VAL A 92 -2.57 -7.20 -2.05
N THR A 93 -2.53 -5.91 -2.36
CA THR A 93 -2.12 -5.40 -3.68
C THR A 93 -1.00 -4.39 -3.49
N ALA A 94 0.14 -4.57 -4.17
CA ALA A 94 1.31 -3.70 -4.01
C ALA A 94 1.78 -3.11 -5.35
N PRO A 95 1.09 -2.09 -5.89
CA PRO A 95 1.44 -1.48 -7.16
C PRO A 95 2.76 -0.73 -7.05
N GLY A 96 3.66 -0.96 -8.02
CA GLY A 96 4.96 -0.27 -8.07
C GLY A 96 6.03 -0.85 -7.13
N LEU A 97 5.81 -2.03 -6.53
CA LEU A 97 6.89 -2.78 -5.90
C LEU A 97 7.83 -3.31 -6.99
N ALA A 98 9.09 -2.88 -6.98
CA ALA A 98 10.09 -3.35 -7.95
C ALA A 98 10.35 -4.86 -7.85
N ASP A 99 10.18 -5.43 -6.65
CA ASP A 99 10.29 -6.86 -6.40
C ASP A 99 9.11 -7.35 -5.52
N PRO A 100 8.06 -7.92 -6.12
CA PRO A 100 6.93 -8.52 -5.41
C PRO A 100 7.33 -9.61 -4.40
N ALA A 101 8.46 -10.31 -4.61
CA ALA A 101 8.93 -11.35 -3.68
C ALA A 101 9.40 -10.75 -2.33
N GLY A 102 9.69 -9.45 -2.31
CA GLY A 102 9.89 -8.70 -1.08
C GLY A 102 8.64 -8.71 -0.19
N LEU A 103 7.44 -8.76 -0.77
CA LEU A 103 6.18 -8.82 -0.01
C LEU A 103 6.01 -10.17 0.69
N ASP A 104 6.34 -11.27 0.00
CA ASP A 104 6.32 -12.64 0.56
C ASP A 104 7.32 -12.86 1.71
N THR A 105 8.31 -11.98 1.84
CA THR A 105 9.27 -12.02 2.96
C THR A 105 8.68 -11.41 4.23
N TYR A 106 7.66 -10.56 4.11
CA TYR A 106 7.04 -9.84 5.22
C TYR A 106 5.60 -10.27 5.54
N LEU A 107 4.88 -10.86 4.58
CA LEU A 107 3.57 -11.51 4.73
C LEU A 107 3.74 -12.99 5.10
#